data_AF-X8GUX9-F1
#
_entry.id   AF-X8GUX9-F1
#
_cell.length_a   1.000
_cell.length_b   1.000
_cell.length_c   1.000
_cell.angle_alpha   90.00
_cell.angle_beta   90.00
_cell.angle_gamma   90.00
#
_symmetry.space_group_name_H-M   'P 1'
#
loop_
_entity.id
_entity.type
_entity.pdbx_description
1 polymer ?
#
loop_
_entity_poly.entity_id
_entity_poly.type
_entity_poly.pdbx_seq_one_letter_code
_entity_poly.pdbx_strand_id
1 'polypeptide(L)'
;MRRKIRVTFPKLVQEVLQIDQEYFNLKKETIYNLIIEGLGFQEISSIGADIIDEKRSINFNLNEKNSKLFSEMLRKSGLNELSEAEFLKKIFITYANLHPSIRERILYKDIFLRIEEAIRKKKEINIYYKDKLEKIKPISFERNKDNGNYTALRAKISNKEYLIEMKEIEYVT
;
A
#
# COMPACT_ATOMS: atom_id res chain seq x y z
N MET A 1 17.04 -15.68 8.33
CA MET A 1 17.76 -15.23 7.11
C MET A 1 16.78 -14.47 6.23
N ARG A 2 17.18 -13.33 5.64
CA ARG A 2 16.32 -12.62 4.68
C ARG A 2 16.28 -13.40 3.37
N ARG A 3 15.08 -13.62 2.84
CA ARG A 3 14.88 -14.38 1.61
C ARG A 3 15.10 -13.51 0.39
N LYS A 4 15.95 -13.95 -0.54
CA LYS A 4 16.11 -13.32 -1.85
C LYS A 4 15.03 -13.80 -2.81
N ILE A 5 14.38 -12.87 -3.48
CA ILE A 5 13.27 -13.13 -4.40
C ILE A 5 13.64 -12.64 -5.79
N ARG A 6 13.25 -13.42 -6.79
CA ARG A 6 13.17 -13.00 -8.20
C ARG A 6 11.75 -13.26 -8.68
N VAL A 7 11.12 -12.25 -9.26
CA VAL A 7 9.77 -12.36 -9.81
C VAL A 7 9.70 -11.62 -11.14
N THR A 8 8.92 -12.17 -12.08
CA THR A 8 8.75 -11.63 -13.43
C THR A 8 7.28 -11.30 -13.68
N PHE A 9 6.99 -10.08 -14.09
CA PHE A 9 5.64 -9.61 -14.38
C PHE A 9 5.62 -8.57 -15.52
N PRO A 10 4.43 -8.25 -16.08
CA PRO A 10 4.27 -7.24 -17.12
C PRO A 10 4.95 -5.90 -16.82
N LYS A 11 5.37 -5.17 -17.85
CA LYS A 11 5.96 -3.85 -17.75
C LYS A 11 4.98 -2.85 -17.17
N LEU A 12 3.69 -2.94 -17.51
CA LEU A 12 2.65 -2.10 -16.93
C LEU A 12 2.59 -2.19 -15.40
N VAL A 13 2.79 -3.39 -14.84
CA VAL A 13 2.84 -3.58 -13.37
C VAL A 13 4.07 -2.86 -12.79
N GLN A 14 5.20 -2.87 -13.49
CA GLN A 14 6.41 -2.16 -13.05
C GLN A 14 6.23 -0.64 -13.10
N GLU A 15 5.55 -0.12 -14.12
CA GLU A 15 5.24 1.31 -14.25
C GLU A 15 4.38 1.79 -13.07
N VAL A 16 3.34 1.03 -12.70
CA VAL A 16 2.53 1.36 -11.50
C VAL A 16 3.38 1.34 -10.23
N LEU A 17 4.23 0.32 -10.06
CA LEU A 17 5.13 0.26 -8.90
C LEU A 17 6.12 1.44 -8.88
N GLN A 18 6.60 1.89 -10.04
CA GLN A 18 7.50 3.04 -10.14
C GLN A 18 6.78 4.36 -9.81
N ILE A 19 5.57 4.56 -10.35
CA ILE A 19 4.74 5.73 -10.04
C ILE A 19 4.51 5.81 -8.52
N ASP A 20 4.14 4.71 -7.89
CA ASP A 20 3.91 4.68 -6.45
C ASP A 20 5.22 4.89 -5.67
N GLN A 21 6.36 4.33 -6.12
CA GLN A 21 7.67 4.58 -5.52
C GLN A 21 8.03 6.06 -5.49
N GLU A 22 7.87 6.74 -6.62
CA GLU A 22 8.16 8.17 -6.77
C GLU A 22 7.18 9.02 -5.97
N TYR A 23 5.88 8.72 -6.05
CA TYR A 23 4.83 9.47 -5.36
C TYR A 23 4.96 9.43 -3.83
N PHE A 24 5.27 8.24 -3.27
CA PHE A 24 5.43 8.01 -1.84
C PHE A 24 6.87 8.20 -1.34
N ASN A 25 7.82 8.47 -2.24
CA ASN A 25 9.25 8.57 -1.94
C ASN A 25 9.79 7.33 -1.18
N LEU A 26 9.38 6.13 -1.64
CA LEU A 26 9.76 4.86 -1.02
C LEU A 26 10.83 4.14 -1.83
N LYS A 27 11.81 3.54 -1.12
CA LYS A 27 12.77 2.62 -1.74
C LYS A 27 12.06 1.39 -2.30
N LYS A 28 12.63 0.81 -3.37
CA LYS A 28 12.07 -0.37 -4.05
C LYS A 28 11.79 -1.53 -3.09
N GLU A 29 12.76 -1.90 -2.26
CA GLU A 29 12.58 -3.00 -1.31
C GLU A 29 11.49 -2.70 -0.27
N THR A 30 11.33 -1.44 0.15
CA THR A 30 10.33 -1.03 1.14
C THR A 30 8.93 -1.22 0.58
N ILE A 31 8.62 -0.65 -0.58
CA ILE A 31 7.28 -0.74 -1.16
C ILE A 31 6.90 -2.19 -1.48
N TYR A 32 7.83 -3.00 -2.00
CA TYR A 32 7.55 -4.40 -2.31
C TYR A 32 7.20 -5.20 -1.06
N ASN A 33 7.91 -4.95 0.05
CA ASN A 33 7.59 -5.60 1.31
C ASN A 33 6.25 -5.14 1.90
N LEU A 34 5.91 -3.85 1.79
CA LEU A 34 4.61 -3.34 2.24
C LEU A 34 3.46 -3.94 1.43
N ILE A 35 3.61 -4.07 0.11
CA ILE A 35 2.61 -4.71 -0.76
C ILE A 35 2.39 -6.16 -0.36
N ILE A 36 3.48 -6.92 -0.20
CA ILE A 36 3.41 -8.35 0.21
C ILE A 36 2.78 -8.48 1.59
N GLU A 37 3.12 -7.59 2.52
CA GLU A 37 2.54 -7.61 3.86
C GLU A 37 1.04 -7.30 3.85
N GLY A 38 0.61 -6.32 3.06
CA GLY A 38 -0.78 -5.90 2.99
C GLY A 38 -1.68 -6.87 2.22
N LEU A 39 -1.15 -7.59 1.22
CA LEU A 39 -1.91 -8.48 0.34
C LEU A 39 -1.65 -9.97 0.56
N GLY A 40 -0.58 -10.35 1.27
CA GLY A 40 -0.15 -11.76 1.36
C GLY A 40 -1.15 -12.70 2.04
N PHE A 41 -2.12 -12.16 2.78
CA PHE A 41 -3.21 -12.93 3.39
C PHE A 41 -4.60 -12.63 2.77
N GLN A 42 -4.66 -11.85 1.70
CA GLN A 42 -5.91 -11.51 1.02
C GLN A 42 -6.21 -12.54 -0.08
N GLU A 43 -7.46 -12.61 -0.53
CA GLU A 43 -7.80 -13.28 -1.78
C GLU A 43 -7.21 -12.48 -2.95
N ILE A 44 -6.40 -13.15 -3.77
CA ILE A 44 -5.63 -12.50 -4.83
C ILE A 44 -6.36 -12.69 -6.16
N SER A 45 -6.53 -11.59 -6.91
CA SER A 45 -7.19 -11.62 -8.21
C SER A 45 -6.29 -12.21 -9.30
N SER A 46 -6.90 -12.92 -10.25
CA SER A 46 -6.24 -13.38 -11.48
C SER A 46 -6.42 -12.42 -12.67
N ILE A 47 -7.19 -11.35 -12.50
CA ILE A 47 -7.47 -10.38 -13.58
C ILE A 47 -6.15 -9.75 -14.03
N GLY A 48 -5.87 -9.79 -15.32
CA GLY A 48 -4.68 -9.21 -15.93
C GLY A 48 -3.43 -10.09 -15.88
N ALA A 49 -3.53 -11.35 -15.42
CA ALA A 49 -2.40 -12.28 -15.39
C ALA A 49 -2.00 -12.83 -16.77
N ASP A 50 -2.93 -12.74 -17.73
CA ASP A 50 -2.88 -13.18 -19.12
C ASP A 50 -2.60 -12.06 -20.12
N ILE A 51 -2.49 -10.80 -19.66
CA ILE A 51 -2.15 -9.67 -20.53
C ILE A 51 -0.82 -9.92 -21.23
N ILE A 52 -0.86 -9.76 -22.56
CA ILE A 52 0.32 -9.84 -23.42
C ILE A 52 1.03 -8.49 -23.35
N ASP A 53 2.16 -8.46 -22.65
CA ASP A 53 3.01 -7.28 -22.46
C ASP A 53 4.48 -7.71 -22.34
N GLU A 54 5.40 -6.77 -22.51
CA GLU A 54 6.82 -6.95 -22.23
C GLU A 54 6.98 -7.38 -20.75
N LYS A 55 7.70 -8.48 -20.50
CA LYS A 55 7.92 -8.98 -19.14
C LYS A 55 9.32 -8.59 -18.68
N ARG A 56 9.46 -8.08 -17.45
CA ARG A 56 10.78 -7.91 -16.82
C ARG A 56 10.83 -8.53 -15.43
N SER A 57 12.02 -8.93 -15.04
CA SER A 57 12.28 -9.46 -13.71
C SER A 57 12.73 -8.35 -12.76
N ILE A 58 12.25 -8.39 -11.52
CA ILE A 58 12.83 -7.64 -10.40
C ILE A 58 13.47 -8.60 -9.42
N ASN A 59 14.50 -8.13 -8.71
CA ASN A 59 15.17 -8.85 -7.64
C ASN A 59 15.17 -7.99 -6.38
N PHE A 60 14.79 -8.57 -5.24
CA PHE A 60 14.77 -7.87 -3.95
C PHE A 60 14.84 -8.86 -2.79
N ASN A 61 15.08 -8.36 -1.58
CA ASN A 61 15.03 -9.18 -0.38
C ASN A 61 13.72 -8.93 0.39
N LEU A 62 13.11 -10.01 0.87
CA LEU A 62 12.06 -9.90 1.87
C LEU A 62 12.66 -9.36 3.18
N ASN A 63 11.90 -8.51 3.87
CA ASN A 63 12.21 -8.13 5.23
C ASN A 63 12.08 -9.36 6.16
N GLU A 64 12.48 -9.22 7.42
CA GLU A 64 12.49 -10.35 8.35
C GLU A 64 11.08 -10.90 8.61
N LYS A 65 10.10 -10.03 8.78
CA LYS A 65 8.69 -10.38 9.01
C LYS A 65 8.12 -11.18 7.84
N ASN A 66 8.22 -10.65 6.63
CA ASN A 66 7.74 -11.29 5.41
C ASN A 66 8.51 -12.58 5.15
N SER A 67 9.82 -12.63 5.39
CA SER A 67 10.60 -13.88 5.26
C SER A 67 10.05 -14.99 6.17
N LYS A 68 9.66 -14.65 7.41
CA LYS A 68 9.09 -15.60 8.38
C LYS A 68 7.66 -16.02 8.02
N LEU A 69 6.85 -15.09 7.53
CA LEU A 69 5.43 -15.32 7.27
C LEU A 69 5.12 -15.83 5.85
N PHE A 70 6.10 -15.82 4.95
CA PHE A 70 5.86 -16.07 3.52
C PHE A 70 5.15 -17.40 3.23
N SER A 71 5.60 -18.50 3.85
CA SER A 71 4.99 -19.82 3.64
C SER A 71 3.54 -19.87 4.15
N GLU A 72 3.25 -19.15 5.23
CA GLU A 72 1.89 -19.03 5.79
C GLU A 72 0.98 -18.18 4.91
N MET A 73 1.52 -17.09 4.33
CA MET A 73 0.82 -16.27 3.35
C MET A 73 0.39 -17.12 2.15
N LEU A 74 1.32 -17.87 1.55
CA LEU A 74 1.04 -18.77 0.42
C LEU A 74 -0.02 -19.82 0.79
N ARG A 75 0.11 -20.45 1.97
CA ARG A 75 -0.81 -21.49 2.43
C ARG A 75 -2.23 -20.97 2.68
N LYS A 76 -2.37 -19.73 3.11
CA LYS A 76 -3.67 -19.13 3.46
C LYS A 76 -4.32 -18.39 2.31
N SER A 77 -3.59 -18.07 1.24
CA SER A 77 -4.15 -17.39 0.08
C SER A 77 -5.01 -18.30 -0.80
N GLY A 78 -5.12 -19.60 -0.49
CA GLY A 78 -5.82 -20.58 -1.32
C GLY A 78 -5.08 -20.91 -2.63
N LEU A 79 -3.79 -20.57 -2.71
CA LEU A 79 -2.94 -20.74 -3.89
C LEU A 79 -1.76 -21.69 -3.62
N ASN A 80 -1.99 -22.66 -2.74
CA ASN A 80 -0.95 -23.51 -2.15
C ASN A 80 -0.26 -24.41 -3.19
N GLU A 81 -0.91 -24.59 -4.34
CA GLU A 81 -0.41 -25.35 -5.48
C GLU A 81 0.50 -24.52 -6.41
N LEU A 82 0.54 -23.19 -6.24
CA LEU A 82 1.38 -22.31 -7.05
C LEU A 82 2.83 -22.31 -6.55
N SER A 83 3.74 -22.07 -7.49
CA SER A 83 5.08 -21.66 -7.10
C SER A 83 5.06 -20.31 -6.38
N GLU A 84 6.04 -20.09 -5.51
CA GLU A 84 6.21 -18.82 -4.80
C GLU A 84 6.35 -17.62 -5.75
N ALA A 85 6.99 -17.85 -6.90
CA ALA A 85 7.14 -16.82 -7.92
C ALA A 85 5.80 -16.46 -8.56
N GLU A 86 4.92 -17.43 -8.80
CA GLU A 86 3.57 -17.19 -9.30
C GLU A 86 2.67 -16.51 -8.26
N PHE A 87 2.77 -16.92 -7.00
CA PHE A 87 2.09 -16.26 -5.90
C PHE A 87 2.45 -14.77 -5.82
N LEU A 88 3.74 -14.45 -5.81
CA LEU A 88 4.23 -13.08 -5.82
C LEU A 88 3.80 -12.31 -7.08
N LYS A 89 3.87 -12.96 -8.25
CA LYS A 89 3.40 -12.36 -9.51
C LYS A 89 1.93 -11.93 -9.38
N LYS A 90 1.06 -12.79 -8.82
CA LYS A 90 -0.35 -12.47 -8.60
C LYS A 90 -0.54 -11.34 -7.58
N ILE A 91 0.24 -11.29 -6.51
CA ILE A 91 0.23 -10.17 -5.53
C ILE A 91 0.49 -8.84 -6.24
N PHE A 92 1.57 -8.75 -7.03
CA PHE A 92 1.93 -7.49 -7.68
C PHE A 92 0.95 -7.08 -8.79
N ILE A 93 0.40 -8.04 -9.53
CA ILE A 93 -0.65 -7.78 -10.52
C ILE A 93 -1.91 -7.27 -9.83
N THR A 94 -2.33 -7.93 -8.75
CA THR A 94 -3.49 -7.48 -7.97
C THR A 94 -3.27 -6.06 -7.48
N TYR A 95 -2.11 -5.77 -6.88
CA TYR A 95 -1.78 -4.42 -6.44
C TYR A 95 -1.87 -3.40 -7.56
N ALA A 96 -1.24 -3.66 -8.71
CA ALA A 96 -1.22 -2.73 -9.84
C ALA A 96 -2.61 -2.45 -10.43
N ASN A 97 -3.52 -3.42 -10.35
CA ASN A 97 -4.91 -3.27 -10.83
C ASN A 97 -5.83 -2.54 -9.85
N LEU A 98 -5.38 -2.28 -8.61
CA LEU A 98 -6.16 -1.51 -7.65
C LEU A 98 -6.10 -0.01 -7.97
N HIS A 99 -7.20 0.69 -7.70
CA HIS A 99 -7.27 2.15 -7.79
C HIS A 99 -6.20 2.80 -6.85
N PRO A 100 -5.56 3.92 -7.23
CA PRO A 100 -4.49 4.57 -6.46
C PRO A 100 -4.80 4.76 -4.97
N SER A 101 -6.00 5.25 -4.64
CA SER A 101 -6.46 5.38 -3.24
C SER A 101 -6.49 4.06 -2.44
N ILE A 102 -6.72 2.92 -3.10
CA ILE A 102 -6.70 1.59 -2.45
C ILE A 102 -5.26 1.11 -2.29
N ARG A 103 -4.39 1.38 -3.26
CA ARG A 103 -2.96 1.07 -3.17
C ARG A 103 -2.30 1.81 -2.00
N GLU A 104 -2.60 3.11 -1.85
CA GLU A 104 -2.11 3.91 -0.72
C GLU A 104 -2.58 3.34 0.64
N ARG A 105 -3.84 2.91 0.73
CA ARG A 105 -4.39 2.26 1.92
C ARG A 105 -3.66 0.98 2.30
N ILE A 106 -3.21 0.21 1.31
CA ILE A 106 -2.42 -1.00 1.54
C ILE A 106 -1.06 -0.63 2.14
N LEU A 107 -0.40 0.40 1.60
CA LEU A 107 0.92 0.83 2.05
C LEU A 107 0.92 1.45 3.45
N TYR A 108 -0.12 2.23 3.78
CA TYR A 108 -0.23 2.98 5.04
C TYR A 108 -1.37 2.49 5.95
N LYS A 109 -1.63 1.18 5.92
CA LYS A 109 -2.79 0.54 6.56
C LYS A 109 -3.03 1.01 8.00
N ASP A 110 -1.99 1.04 8.82
CA ASP A 110 -2.12 1.38 10.24
C ASP A 110 -2.57 2.83 10.47
N ILE A 111 -2.08 3.77 9.65
CA ILE A 111 -2.47 5.19 9.70
C ILE A 111 -3.94 5.33 9.29
N PHE A 112 -4.35 4.68 8.19
CA PHE A 112 -5.74 4.68 7.75
C PHE A 112 -6.68 4.12 8.82
N LEU A 113 -6.35 2.98 9.43
CA LEU A 113 -7.18 2.35 10.46
C LEU A 113 -7.38 3.25 11.68
N ARG A 114 -6.31 3.92 12.14
CA ARG A 114 -6.38 4.88 13.27
C ARG A 114 -7.28 6.07 12.95
N ILE A 115 -7.14 6.64 11.76
CA ILE A 115 -7.95 7.80 11.33
C ILE A 115 -9.42 7.38 11.12
N GLU A 116 -9.69 6.22 10.51
CA GLU A 116 -11.04 5.68 10.36
C GLU A 116 -11.73 5.50 11.71
N GLU A 117 -11.01 4.95 12.69
CA GLU A 117 -11.51 4.79 14.05
C GLU A 117 -11.85 6.14 14.69
N ALA A 118 -10.97 7.14 14.53
CA ALA A 118 -11.20 8.50 15.01
C ALA A 118 -12.43 9.14 14.36
N ILE A 119 -12.59 9.02 13.04
CA ILE A 119 -13.78 9.48 12.29
C ILE A 119 -15.03 8.82 12.85
N ARG A 120 -15.03 7.48 12.98
CA ARG A 120 -16.17 6.70 13.48
C ARG A 120 -16.57 7.10 14.89
N LYS A 121 -15.59 7.33 15.76
CA LYS A 121 -15.79 7.75 17.16
C LYS A 121 -15.97 9.26 17.31
N LYS A 122 -15.89 10.05 16.22
CA LYS A 122 -15.91 11.52 16.20
C LYS A 122 -14.89 12.14 17.17
N LYS A 123 -13.73 11.49 17.32
CA LYS A 123 -12.66 11.90 18.25
C LYS A 123 -11.62 12.76 17.56
N GLU A 124 -11.05 13.68 18.32
CA GLU A 124 -9.81 14.36 17.92
C GLU A 124 -8.63 13.43 18.13
N ILE A 125 -7.62 13.56 17.26
CA ILE A 125 -6.36 12.81 17.28
C ILE A 125 -5.23 13.79 17.02
N ASN A 126 -4.00 13.44 17.42
CA ASN A 126 -2.84 14.18 16.94
C ASN A 126 -2.22 13.46 15.74
N ILE A 127 -1.86 14.24 14.74
CA ILE A 127 -1.10 13.75 13.59
C ILE A 127 0.27 14.44 13.58
N TYR A 128 1.30 13.70 13.22
CA TYR A 128 2.59 14.28 12.85
C TYR A 128 2.65 14.40 11.33
N TYR A 129 2.72 15.62 10.81
CA TYR A 129 2.79 15.92 9.38
C TYR A 129 3.60 17.20 9.16
N LYS A 130 4.46 17.24 8.13
CA LYS A 130 5.29 18.42 7.79
C LYS A 130 6.09 18.96 8.98
N ASP A 131 6.73 18.05 9.71
CA ASP A 131 7.53 18.35 10.91
C ASP A 131 6.75 19.02 12.06
N LYS A 132 5.43 18.82 12.11
CA LYS A 132 4.55 19.40 13.14
C LYS A 132 3.60 18.37 13.71
N LEU A 133 3.47 18.40 15.04
CA LEU A 133 2.42 17.68 15.75
C LEU A 133 1.20 18.59 15.85
N GLU A 134 0.10 18.20 15.22
CA GLU A 134 -1.11 19.00 15.13
C GLU A 134 -2.32 18.20 15.62
N LYS A 135 -3.15 18.86 16.42
CA LYS A 135 -4.40 18.26 16.90
C LYS A 135 -5.51 18.52 15.89
N ILE A 136 -6.10 17.45 15.38
CA ILE A 136 -7.10 17.53 14.31
C ILE A 136 -8.37 16.78 14.68
N LYS A 137 -9.48 17.20 14.08
CA LYS A 137 -10.73 16.44 14.05
C LYS A 137 -10.95 15.90 12.63
N PRO A 138 -10.65 14.62 12.37
CA PRO A 138 -10.84 14.04 11.04
C PRO A 138 -12.33 13.91 10.72
N ILE A 139 -12.69 14.12 9.45
CA ILE A 139 -14.09 14.14 8.97
C ILE A 139 -14.33 13.00 7.98
N SER A 140 -13.58 12.96 6.88
CA SER A 140 -13.77 12.00 5.79
C SER A 140 -12.53 11.91 4.92
N PHE A 141 -12.44 10.84 4.13
CA PHE A 141 -11.46 10.71 3.06
C PHE A 141 -12.06 11.19 1.73
N GLU A 142 -11.23 11.80 0.91
CA GLU A 142 -11.57 12.28 -0.43
C GLU A 142 -10.48 11.88 -1.41
N ARG A 143 -10.83 11.75 -2.70
CA ARG A 143 -9.84 11.49 -3.76
C ARG A 143 -9.34 12.83 -4.27
N ASN A 144 -8.03 13.03 -4.28
CA ASN A 144 -7.44 14.21 -4.89
C ASN A 144 -7.17 13.94 -6.39
N LYS A 145 -7.89 14.63 -7.27
CA LYS A 145 -7.75 14.46 -8.72
C LYS A 145 -6.42 14.98 -9.25
N ASP A 146 -5.82 15.95 -8.58
CA ASP A 146 -4.60 16.63 -9.02
C ASP A 146 -3.35 15.77 -8.78
N ASN A 147 -3.44 14.76 -7.91
CA ASN A 147 -2.32 13.87 -7.60
C ASN A 147 -2.50 12.45 -8.15
N GLY A 148 -3.39 12.24 -9.12
CA GLY A 148 -3.61 10.90 -9.69
C GLY A 148 -4.61 10.05 -8.89
N ASN A 149 -5.51 10.69 -8.12
CA ASN A 149 -6.57 10.06 -7.34
C ASN A 149 -6.10 9.28 -6.10
N TYR A 150 -4.98 9.71 -5.49
CA TYR A 150 -4.64 9.30 -4.12
C TYR A 150 -5.55 10.01 -3.10
N THR A 151 -5.35 9.69 -1.83
CA THR A 151 -6.30 10.03 -0.77
C THR A 151 -5.85 11.27 -0.02
N ALA A 152 -6.78 12.22 0.11
CA ALA A 152 -6.68 13.32 1.05
C ALA A 152 -7.62 13.07 2.24
N LEU A 153 -7.16 13.46 3.43
CA LEU A 153 -7.96 13.54 4.64
C LEU A 153 -8.56 14.94 4.75
N ARG A 154 -9.90 15.02 4.75
CA ARG A 154 -10.60 16.22 5.20
C ARG A 154 -10.65 16.24 6.73
N ALA A 155 -10.09 17.26 7.34
CA ALA A 155 -10.06 17.43 8.79
C ALA A 155 -10.26 18.90 9.21
N LYS A 156 -10.73 19.11 10.43
CA LYS A 156 -10.73 20.42 11.08
C LYS A 156 -9.49 20.59 11.94
N ILE A 157 -8.84 21.73 11.79
CA ILE A 157 -7.80 22.21 12.68
C ILE A 157 -8.32 23.50 13.29
N SER A 158 -8.54 23.49 14.61
CA SER A 158 -9.35 24.48 15.31
C SER A 158 -10.75 24.61 14.66
N ASN A 159 -11.00 25.66 13.87
CA ASN A 159 -12.29 25.94 13.25
C ASN A 159 -12.24 26.01 11.72
N LYS A 160 -11.11 25.68 11.10
CA LYS A 160 -10.94 25.69 9.63
C LYS A 160 -10.80 24.27 9.12
N GLU A 161 -11.40 24.00 7.97
CA GLU A 161 -11.27 22.73 7.27
C GLU A 161 -10.06 22.76 6.34
N TYR A 162 -9.33 21.65 6.33
CA TYR A 162 -8.17 21.43 5.50
C TYR A 162 -8.27 20.08 4.81
N LEU A 163 -7.67 20.01 3.61
CA LEU A 163 -7.36 18.75 2.95
C LEU A 163 -5.87 18.48 3.16
N ILE A 164 -5.57 17.35 3.78
CA ILE A 164 -4.20 16.92 4.10
C ILE A 164 -3.94 15.64 3.31
N GLU A 165 -2.87 15.60 2.52
CA GLU A 165 -2.53 14.38 1.79
C GLU A 165 -2.16 13.25 2.75
N MET A 166 -2.72 12.06 2.55
CA MET A 166 -2.47 10.94 3.46
C MET A 166 -1.00 10.57 3.51
N LYS A 167 -0.28 10.65 2.38
CA LYS A 167 1.17 10.43 2.32
C LYS A 167 2.02 11.41 3.15
N GLU A 168 1.47 12.57 3.52
CA GLU A 168 2.19 13.57 4.34
C GLU A 168 2.04 13.29 5.84
N ILE A 169 1.12 12.40 6.23
CA ILE A 169 0.92 11.99 7.63
C ILE A 169 1.89 10.86 7.94
N GLU A 170 2.83 11.10 8.84
CA GLU A 170 3.85 10.12 9.21
C GLU A 170 3.42 9.27 10.40
N TYR A 171 2.64 9.85 11.32
CA TYR A 171 2.24 9.18 12.56
C TYR A 171 0.92 9.73 13.13
N VAL A 172 0.19 8.88 13.88
CA VAL A 172 -1.11 9.19 14.50
C VAL A 172 -1.16 8.68 15.93
N THR A 173 -1.46 9.58 16.88
CA THR A 173 -1.63 9.29 18.32
C THR A 173 -3.02 9.63 18.83
#